data_AF-A0A432EPU1-F1
#
_entry.id   AF-A0A432EPU1-F1
#
_cell.length_a   1.000
_cell.length_b   1.000
_cell.length_c   1.000
_cell.angle_alpha   90.00
_cell.angle_beta   90.00
_cell.angle_gamma   90.00
#
_symmetry.space_group_name_H-M   'P 1'
#
loop_
_entity.id
_entity.type
_entity.pdbx_description
1 polymer ?
#
loop_
_entity_poly.entity_id
_entity_poly.type
_entity_poly.pdbx_seq_one_letter_code
_entity_poly.pdbx_strand_id
1 'polypeptide(L)'
;VTGGHGKTGKIHNRLYSRNGKTSEMSWPRLAHEYHGSGCTLASAAAAQLALGEKVKPALTIAQAYTYQALVKGERLGKGQWIPFRKS
;
A
#
# COMPACT_ATOMS: atom_id res chain seq x y z
N VAL A 1 1.14 -1.60 -10.82
CA VAL A 1 2.47 -2.27 -10.74
C VAL A 1 3.12 -1.87 -9.44
N THR A 2 3.33 -2.80 -8.50
CA THR A 2 4.05 -2.55 -7.24
C THR A 2 5.55 -2.71 -7.51
N GLY A 3 6.28 -1.60 -7.61
CA GLY A 3 7.73 -1.60 -7.87
C GLY A 3 8.53 -1.96 -6.61
N GLY A 4 8.77 -3.24 -6.37
CA GLY A 4 9.52 -3.74 -5.20
C GLY A 4 11.05 -3.66 -5.29
N HIS A 5 11.64 -3.38 -6.45
CA HIS A 5 13.09 -3.56 -6.67
C HIS A 5 13.83 -2.29 -7.16
N GLY A 6 13.46 -1.10 -6.66
CA GLY A 6 14.23 0.14 -6.91
C GLY A 6 15.19 0.48 -5.76
N LYS A 7 16.46 0.82 -6.07
CA LYS A 7 17.46 1.35 -5.11
C LYS A 7 17.09 2.73 -4.52
N THR A 8 15.92 3.25 -4.85
CA THR A 8 15.43 4.56 -4.42
C THR A 8 14.76 4.44 -3.05
N GLY A 9 14.98 5.41 -2.16
CA GLY A 9 14.38 5.48 -0.81
C GLY A 9 12.86 5.70 -0.80
N LYS A 10 12.18 5.53 -1.95
CA LYS A 10 10.74 5.70 -2.11
C LYS A 10 10.14 4.56 -2.93
N ILE A 11 8.92 4.17 -2.55
CA ILE A 11 8.05 3.25 -3.29
C ILE A 11 7.01 4.09 -4.05
N HIS A 12 6.85 3.81 -5.34
CA HIS A 12 5.92 4.50 -6.22
C HIS A 12 4.76 3.58 -6.60
N ASN A 13 3.54 4.01 -6.32
CA ASN A 13 2.32 3.33 -6.71
C ASN A 13 1.64 4.12 -7.83
N ARG A 14 1.45 3.49 -8.99
CA ARG A 14 0.83 4.11 -10.16
C ARG A 14 -0.55 3.54 -10.44
N LEU A 15 -1.54 4.43 -10.54
CA LEU A 15 -2.88 4.15 -11.03
C LEU A 15 -2.93 4.52 -12.51
N TYR A 16 -3.25 3.53 -13.35
CA TYR A 16 -3.46 3.71 -14.78
C TYR A 16 -4.96 3.80 -15.08
N SER A 17 -5.36 4.80 -15.85
CA SER A 17 -6.73 4.98 -16.32
C SER A 17 -6.84 4.69 -17.81
N ARG A 18 -8.02 4.26 -18.26
CA ARG A 18 -8.31 3.92 -19.67
C ARG A 18 -8.09 5.09 -20.64
N ASN A 19 -8.12 6.33 -20.15
CA ASN A 19 -7.84 7.54 -20.93
C ASN A 19 -6.34 7.91 -20.97
N GLY A 20 -5.45 6.99 -20.61
CA GLY A 20 -3.99 7.21 -20.57
C GLY A 20 -3.52 8.07 -19.39
N LYS A 21 -4.43 8.62 -18.57
CA LYS A 21 -4.04 9.39 -17.38
C LYS A 21 -3.45 8.45 -16.35
N THR A 22 -2.26 8.78 -15.87
CA THR A 22 -1.62 8.10 -14.75
C THR A 22 -1.64 9.00 -13.53
N SER A 23 -1.89 8.44 -12.35
CA SER A 23 -1.69 9.12 -11.08
C SER A 23 -0.68 8.34 -10.26
N GLU A 24 0.31 9.02 -9.72
CA GLU A 24 1.37 8.41 -8.93
C GLU A 24 1.29 8.89 -7.48
N MET A 25 1.49 7.96 -6.56
CA MET A 25 1.66 8.22 -5.13
C MET A 25 3.01 7.66 -4.70
N SER A 26 3.74 8.44 -3.92
CA SER A 26 5.09 8.09 -3.46
C SER A 26 5.13 8.00 -1.93
N TRP A 27 5.72 6.93 -1.42
CA TRP A 27 5.87 6.69 0.02
C TRP A 27 7.34 6.42 0.35
N PRO A 28 7.83 6.80 1.54
CA PRO A 28 9.14 6.38 2.00
C PRO A 28 9.25 4.85 2.00
N ARG A 29 10.40 4.33 1.56
CA ARG A 29 10.69 2.91 1.67
C ARG A 29 10.99 2.60 3.14
N LEU A 30 10.22 1.69 3.73
CA LEU A 30 10.49 1.20 5.07
C LEU A 30 11.67 0.21 5.05
N ALA A 31 12.43 0.15 6.15
CA ALA A 31 13.68 -0.60 6.24
C ALA A 31 13.52 -2.13 6.16
N HIS A 32 12.29 -2.63 6.30
CA HIS A 32 12.00 -4.06 6.39
C HIS A 32 11.25 -4.57 5.17
N GLU A 33 11.35 -5.88 4.95
CA GLU A 33 10.48 -6.59 4.03
C GLU A 33 9.22 -7.07 4.74
N TYR A 34 8.07 -6.88 4.09
CA TYR A 34 6.77 -7.14 4.68
C TYR A 34 5.99 -8.17 3.87
N HIS A 35 5.50 -9.19 4.56
CA HIS A 35 4.56 -10.14 3.98
C HIS A 35 3.14 -9.59 4.04
N GLY A 36 2.39 -9.66 2.94
CA GLY A 36 0.98 -9.24 2.91
C GLY A 36 0.74 -7.73 2.78
N SER A 37 1.75 -6.94 2.42
CA SER A 37 1.59 -5.51 2.07
C SER A 37 0.63 -5.31 0.89
N GLY A 38 0.76 -6.12 -0.16
CA GLY A 38 -0.14 -6.11 -1.32
C GLY A 38 -1.58 -6.52 -0.98
N CYS A 39 -1.75 -7.57 -0.17
CA CYS A 39 -3.08 -8.01 0.28
C CYS A 39 -3.75 -6.95 1.17
N THR A 40 -2.98 -6.30 2.04
CA THR A 40 -3.48 -5.22 2.90
C THR A 40 -3.95 -4.03 2.05
N LEU A 41 -3.16 -3.64 1.05
CA LEU A 41 -3.53 -2.57 0.11
C LEU A 41 -4.80 -2.92 -0.69
N ALA A 42 -4.86 -4.13 -1.25
CA ALA A 42 -6.00 -4.55 -2.05
C ALA A 42 -7.29 -4.60 -1.21
N SER A 43 -7.21 -5.14 0.01
CA SER A 43 -8.36 -5.22 0.92
C SER A 43 -8.85 -3.84 1.35
N ALA A 44 -7.94 -2.93 1.71
CA ALA A 44 -8.31 -1.57 2.09
C ALA A 44 -8.90 -0.79 0.91
N ALA A 45 -8.39 -0.97 -0.31
CA ALA A 45 -8.96 -0.36 -1.51
C ALA A 45 -10.38 -0.88 -1.79
N ALA A 46 -10.57 -2.20 -1.72
CA ALA A 46 -11.88 -2.82 -1.89
C ALA A 46 -12.89 -2.32 -0.85
N ALA A 47 -12.47 -2.17 0.42
CA ALA A 47 -13.31 -1.64 1.49
C ALA A 47 -13.76 -0.19 1.20
N GLN A 48 -12.84 0.71 0.82
CA GLN A 48 -13.20 2.09 0.48
C GLN A 48 -14.14 2.16 -0.74
N LEU A 49 -13.90 1.35 -1.77
CA LEU A 49 -14.80 1.27 -2.93
C LEU A 49 -16.19 0.78 -2.54
N ALA A 50 -16.29 -0.21 -1.64
CA ALA A 50 -17.57 -0.70 -1.12
C ALA A 50 -18.32 0.35 -0.30
N LEU A 51 -17.59 1.27 0.36
CA LEU A 51 -18.16 2.44 1.03
C LEU A 51 -18.62 3.56 0.07
N GLY A 52 -18.47 3.37 -1.25
CA GLY A 52 -18.90 4.33 -2.26
C GLY A 52 -17.85 5.37 -2.65
N GLU A 53 -16.61 5.23 -2.18
CA GLU A 53 -15.54 6.15 -2.56
C GLU A 53 -15.21 6.07 -4.05
N LYS A 54 -14.85 7.21 -4.63
CA LYS A 54 -14.30 7.23 -6.00
C LYS A 54 -12.93 6.55 -6.01
N VAL A 55 -12.59 5.93 -7.15
CA VAL A 55 -11.35 5.13 -7.31
C VAL A 55 -10.08 5.85 -6.81
N LYS A 56 -9.90 7.13 -7.16
CA LYS A 56 -8.72 7.90 -6.73
C LYS A 56 -8.68 8.08 -5.19
N PRO A 57 -9.70 8.69 -4.55
CA PRO A 57 -9.79 8.75 -3.09
C PRO A 57 -9.63 7.40 -2.39
N ALA A 58 -10.31 6.36 -2.88
CA ALA A 58 -10.24 5.01 -2.31
C ALA A 58 -8.79 4.49 -2.27
N LEU A 59 -8.04 4.65 -3.36
CA LEU A 59 -6.64 4.22 -3.45
C LEU A 59 -5.69 5.09 -2.63
N THR A 60 -5.98 6.37 -2.47
CA THR A 60 -5.20 7.26 -1.58
C THR A 60 -5.35 6.82 -0.14
N ILE A 61 -6.60 6.60 0.32
CA ILE A 61 -6.90 6.17 1.69
C ILE A 61 -6.30 4.78 1.95
N ALA A 62 -6.50 3.83 1.03
CA ALA A 62 -5.96 2.48 1.14
C ALA A 62 -4.43 2.45 1.26
N GLN A 63 -3.73 3.29 0.51
CA GLN A 63 -2.28 3.39 0.60
C GLN A 63 -1.81 4.01 1.92
N ALA A 64 -2.48 5.06 2.39
CA ALA A 64 -2.18 5.67 3.69
C ALA A 64 -2.39 4.66 4.83
N TYR A 65 -3.51 3.94 4.81
CA TYR A 65 -3.79 2.86 5.75
C TYR A 65 -2.71 1.76 5.70
N THR A 66 -2.35 1.31 4.49
CA THR A 66 -1.32 0.27 4.32
C THR A 66 0.03 0.75 4.84
N TYR A 67 0.43 1.99 4.55
CA TYR A 67 1.68 2.54 5.06
C TYR A 67 1.71 2.56 6.59
N GLN A 68 0.64 3.02 7.23
CA GLN A 68 0.52 3.01 8.69
C GLN A 68 0.55 1.59 9.27
N ALA A 69 -0.13 0.63 8.64
CA ALA A 69 -0.12 -0.77 9.05
C ALA A 69 1.28 -1.41 8.92
N LEU A 70 2.08 -1.00 7.93
CA LEU A 70 3.45 -1.45 7.76
C LEU A 70 4.40 -0.79 8.78
N VAL A 71 4.25 0.52 9.03
CA VAL A 71 5.02 1.23 10.06
C VAL A 71 4.83 0.61 11.44
N LYS A 72 3.60 0.19 11.75
CA LYS A 72 3.24 -0.51 12.99
C LYS A 72 3.40 -2.03 12.90
N GLY A 73 3.86 -2.55 11.76
CA GLY A 73 4.00 -3.99 11.57
C GLY A 73 4.98 -4.58 12.57
N GLU A 74 4.91 -5.88 12.79
CA GLU A 74 5.78 -6.57 13.74
C GLU A 74 6.40 -7.82 13.10
N ARG A 75 7.56 -8.23 13.60
CA ARG A 75 8.20 -9.47 13.16
C ARG A 75 7.86 -10.62 14.11
N LEU A 76 7.05 -11.56 13.64
CA LEU A 76 6.82 -12.81 14.36
C LEU A 76 8.00 -13.76 14.14
N GLY A 77 8.83 -13.94 15.16
CA GLY A 77 10.01 -14.81 15.12
C GLY A 77 11.10 -14.31 14.16
N LYS A 78 11.57 -15.22 13.29
CA LYS A 78 12.64 -14.95 12.30
C LYS A 78 12.13 -14.70 10.88
N GLY A 79 10.80 -14.59 10.69
CA GLY A 79 10.16 -14.37 9.38
C GLY A 79 10.16 -12.91 8.91
N GLN A 80 9.46 -12.65 7.79
CA GLN A 80 9.18 -11.28 7.31
C GLN A 80 8.25 -10.52 8.27
N TRP A 81 8.26 -9.18 8.21
CA TRP A 81 7.36 -8.34 9.02
C TRP A 81 5.91 -8.48 8.55
N ILE A 82 4.96 -8.48 9.48
CA ILE A 82 3.53 -8.62 9.21
C ILE A 82 2.84 -7.28 9.53
N PRO A 83 2.02 -6.72 8.62
CA PRO A 83 1.27 -5.49 8.87
C PRO A 83 0.35 -5.60 10.09
N PHE A 84 0.34 -4.57 10.95
CA PHE A 84 -0.63 -4.47 12.05
C PHE A 84 -1.95 -3.91 11.51
N ARG A 85 -2.95 -4.79 11.40
CA ARG A 85 -4.24 -4.52 10.71
C ARG A 85 -5.39 -4.17 11.66
N LYS A 86 -5.13 -3.96 12.95
CA LYS A 86 -6.17 -3.57 13.92
C LYS A 86 -6.28 -2.04 13.93
N SER A 87 -7.48 -1.54 13.67
CA SER A 87 -7.88 -0.13 13.74
C SER A 87 -7.82 0.39 15.17
#